data_AF-A0A800IFH4-F1
#
_entry.id   AF-A0A800IFH4-F1
#
_cell.length_a   1.000
_cell.length_b   1.000
_cell.length_c   1.000
_cell.angle_alpha   90.00
_cell.angle_beta   90.00
_cell.angle_gamma   90.00
#
_symmetry.space_group_name_H-M   'P 1'
#
loop_
_entity.id
_entity.type
_entity.pdbx_description
1 polymer ?
#
loop_
_entity_poly.entity_id
_entity_poly.type
_entity_poly.pdbx_seq_one_letter_code
_entity_poly.pdbx_strand_id
1 'polypeptide(L)'
;MNLHLLQHPNTSHHTSSVEHLQVELLMLYGESFDIGEGKHYTSLTKRGYKRLLKDMHHVQQHLKTLRSTYLIDADGDKLVTVGQRYSGRPCTGGALSASH
;
A
#
# COMPACT_ATOMS: atom_id res chain seq x y z
N MET A 1 -21.01 -45.51 8.77
CA MET A 1 -20.76 -44.91 7.44
C MET A 1 -19.94 -43.65 7.68
N ASN A 2 -18.83 -43.49 6.96
CA ASN A 2 -17.65 -42.66 7.24
C ASN A 2 -17.86 -41.32 7.99
N LEU A 3 -17.30 -41.23 9.20
CA LEU A 3 -16.83 -39.96 9.81
C LEU A 3 -15.50 -39.59 9.13
N HIS A 4 -15.52 -38.70 8.15
CA HIS A 4 -14.30 -37.94 7.82
C HIS A 4 -14.27 -36.69 8.69
N LEU A 5 -13.67 -36.87 9.86
CA LEU A 5 -13.17 -35.80 10.71
C LEU A 5 -12.35 -34.83 9.86
N LEU A 6 -12.75 -33.55 9.94
CA LEU A 6 -11.96 -32.39 9.56
C LEU A 6 -10.50 -32.59 10.03
N GLN A 7 -9.63 -32.94 9.09
CA GLN A 7 -8.19 -32.84 9.30
C GLN A 7 -7.82 -31.36 9.27
N HIS A 8 -7.98 -30.72 10.42
CA HIS A 8 -7.12 -29.62 10.81
C HIS A 8 -5.96 -30.23 11.61
N PRO A 9 -4.75 -30.24 11.04
CA PRO A 9 -3.59 -29.99 11.86
C PRO A 9 -2.65 -29.00 11.15
N ASN A 10 -2.50 -27.82 11.74
CA ASN A 10 -1.23 -27.33 12.26
C ASN A 10 -1.31 -25.81 12.43
N THR A 11 -1.79 -25.44 13.61
CA THR A 11 -1.38 -24.22 14.29
C THR A 11 0.14 -24.26 14.48
N SER A 12 0.89 -23.79 13.49
CA SER A 12 2.31 -23.45 13.64
C SER A 12 2.52 -22.02 13.16
N HIS A 13 2.18 -21.10 14.05
CA HIS A 13 2.88 -19.85 14.31
C HIS A 13 3.86 -19.35 13.22
N HIS A 14 3.32 -18.77 12.16
CA HIS A 14 3.92 -17.58 11.57
C HIS A 14 2.84 -16.77 10.85
N THR A 15 1.95 -16.14 11.63
CA THR A 15 1.06 -15.12 11.05
C THR A 15 1.92 -13.91 10.70
N SER A 16 2.58 -13.99 9.55
CA SER A 16 3.31 -12.87 8.97
C SER A 16 2.38 -11.66 8.92
N SER A 17 2.87 -10.45 9.21
CA SER A 17 2.09 -9.22 9.06
C SER A 17 1.47 -9.09 7.66
N VAL A 18 2.08 -9.74 6.67
CA VAL A 18 1.60 -9.83 5.28
C VAL A 18 0.29 -10.62 5.17
N GLU A 19 0.09 -11.68 5.95
CA GLU A 19 -1.16 -12.46 5.95
C GLU A 19 -2.31 -11.67 6.58
N HIS A 20 -2.03 -10.94 7.66
CA HIS A 20 -3.01 -10.04 8.28
C HIS A 20 -3.45 -8.94 7.33
N LEU A 21 -2.51 -8.32 6.61
CA LEU A 21 -2.82 -7.29 5.62
C LEU A 21 -3.72 -7.82 4.50
N GLN A 22 -3.51 -9.05 4.02
CA GLN A 22 -4.36 -9.62 2.98
C GLN A 22 -5.82 -9.75 3.43
N VAL A 23 -6.06 -10.15 4.68
CA VAL A 23 -7.41 -10.24 5.26
C VAL A 23 -8.04 -8.85 5.37
N GLU A 24 -7.30 -7.87 5.89
CA GLU A 24 -7.79 -6.48 5.99
C GLU A 24 -8.14 -5.89 4.62
N LEU A 25 -7.31 -6.15 3.60
CA LEU A 25 -7.57 -5.72 2.23
C LEU A 25 -8.81 -6.40 1.65
N LEU A 26 -9.04 -7.68 1.94
CA LEU A 26 -10.29 -8.36 1.55
C LEU A 26 -11.50 -7.76 2.26
N MET A 27 -11.40 -7.39 3.53
CA MET A 27 -12.50 -6.73 4.24
C MET A 27 -12.83 -5.33 3.70
N LEU A 28 -11.81 -4.57 3.27
CA LEU A 28 -11.98 -3.21 2.75
C LEU A 28 -12.38 -3.14 1.27
N TYR A 29 -11.91 -4.11 0.46
CA TYR A 29 -12.06 -4.07 -1.00
C TYR A 29 -12.86 -5.22 -1.59
N GLY A 30 -13.10 -6.27 -0.82
CA GLY A 30 -13.90 -7.42 -1.23
C GLY A 30 -15.40 -7.17 -1.11
N GLU A 31 -16.16 -8.10 -1.69
CA GLU A 31 -17.60 -8.21 -1.51
C GLU A 31 -17.90 -9.52 -0.78
N SER A 32 -18.96 -9.50 0.02
CA SER A 32 -19.41 -10.66 0.80
C SER A 32 -20.44 -11.45 0.00
N PHE A 33 -20.26 -12.76 -0.07
CA PHE A 33 -21.13 -13.69 -0.77
C PHE A 33 -21.69 -14.70 0.23
N ASP A 34 -23.01 -14.78 0.29
CA ASP A 34 -23.73 -15.76 1.11
C ASP A 34 -23.55 -17.17 0.53
N ILE A 35 -23.25 -18.13 1.41
CA ILE A 35 -23.16 -19.56 1.08
C ILE A 35 -24.15 -20.41 1.87
N GLY A 36 -25.11 -19.78 2.56
CA GLY A 36 -26.12 -20.42 3.38
C GLY A 36 -25.69 -20.61 4.83
N GLU A 37 -26.65 -21.03 5.68
CA GLU A 37 -26.43 -21.29 7.12
C GLU A 37 -25.86 -20.07 7.89
N GLY A 38 -26.10 -18.85 7.40
CA GLY A 38 -25.54 -17.62 7.97
C GLY A 38 -24.04 -17.44 7.71
N LYS A 39 -23.43 -18.27 6.86
CA LYS A 39 -22.02 -18.21 6.50
C LYS A 39 -21.83 -17.38 5.23
N HIS A 40 -20.74 -16.64 5.21
CA HIS A 40 -20.37 -15.81 4.07
C HIS A 40 -18.88 -15.98 3.78
N TYR A 41 -18.48 -15.90 2.51
CA TYR A 41 -17.09 -15.68 2.15
C TYR A 41 -16.92 -14.29 1.55
N THR A 42 -15.78 -13.67 1.82
CA THR A 42 -15.43 -12.38 1.24
C THR A 42 -14.39 -12.61 0.15
N SER A 43 -14.64 -12.09 -1.05
CA SER A 43 -13.71 -12.23 -2.17
C SER A 43 -13.58 -10.93 -2.95
N LEU A 44 -12.42 -10.75 -3.57
CA LEU A 44 -12.10 -9.55 -4.32
C LEU A 44 -12.78 -9.57 -5.69
N THR A 45 -13.67 -8.62 -5.93
CA THR A 45 -14.27 -8.46 -7.26
C THR A 45 -13.33 -7.74 -8.21
N LYS A 46 -13.59 -7.81 -9.52
CA LYS A 46 -12.84 -7.04 -10.53
C LYS A 46 -12.87 -5.53 -10.23
N ARG A 47 -13.99 -5.04 -9.69
CA ARG A 47 -14.15 -3.64 -9.25
C ARG A 47 -13.32 -3.37 -8.00
N GLY A 48 -13.41 -4.21 -6.98
CA GLY A 48 -12.61 -4.12 -5.76
C GLY A 48 -11.11 -4.09 -6.03
N TYR A 49 -10.63 -5.00 -6.90
CA TYR A 49 -9.23 -5.05 -7.32
C TYR A 49 -8.76 -3.77 -8.03
N LYS A 50 -9.56 -3.23 -8.96
CA LYS A 50 -9.24 -1.95 -9.62
C LYS A 50 -9.13 -0.79 -8.64
N ARG A 51 -10.03 -0.75 -7.64
CA ARG A 51 -9.99 0.28 -6.58
C ARG A 51 -8.71 0.13 -5.74
N LEU A 52 -8.40 -1.10 -5.31
CA LEU A 52 -7.18 -1.40 -4.56
C LEU A 52 -5.92 -0.96 -5.33
N LEU A 53 -5.81 -1.29 -6.63
CA LEU A 53 -4.68 -0.84 -7.46
C LEU A 53 -4.58 0.68 -7.54
N LYS A 54 -5.71 1.38 -7.69
CA LYS A 54 -5.75 2.84 -7.72
C LYS A 54 -5.21 3.41 -6.40
N ASP A 55 -5.64 2.88 -5.27
CA ASP A 55 -5.26 3.40 -3.96
C ASP A 55 -3.79 3.09 -3.66
N MET A 56 -3.30 1.90 -4.02
CA MET A 56 -1.86 1.57 -3.97
C MET A 56 -1.03 2.50 -4.86
N HIS A 57 -1.53 2.89 -6.03
CA HIS A 57 -0.86 3.87 -6.88
C HIS A 57 -0.76 5.25 -6.21
N HIS A 58 -1.81 5.70 -5.50
CA HIS A 58 -1.77 6.97 -4.76
C HIS A 58 -0.71 6.91 -3.65
N VAL A 59 -0.67 5.82 -2.88
CA VAL A 59 0.38 5.59 -1.86
C VAL A 59 1.76 5.65 -2.50
N GLN A 60 1.98 4.96 -3.63
CA GLN A 60 3.25 5.00 -4.34
C GLN A 60 3.64 6.42 -4.78
N GLN A 61 2.70 7.24 -5.25
CA GLN A 61 3.00 8.64 -5.61
C GLN A 61 3.38 9.46 -4.37
N HIS A 62 2.65 9.31 -3.26
CA HIS A 62 3.03 9.96 -2.00
C HIS A 62 4.41 9.54 -1.52
N LEU A 63 4.77 8.26 -1.63
CA LEU A 63 6.11 7.76 -1.30
C LEU A 63 7.20 8.40 -2.18
N LYS A 64 6.94 8.63 -3.47
CA LYS A 64 7.87 9.34 -4.35
C LYS A 64 8.09 10.78 -3.88
N THR A 65 7.04 11.49 -3.48
CA THR A 65 7.13 12.85 -2.94
C THR A 65 7.83 12.87 -1.57
N LEU A 66 7.58 11.87 -0.72
CA LEU A 66 8.22 11.75 0.58
C LEU A 66 9.74 11.63 0.48
N ARG A 67 10.27 10.98 -0.57
CA ARG A 67 11.72 10.86 -0.79
C ARG A 67 12.45 12.21 -0.83
N SER A 68 11.81 13.25 -1.36
CA SER A 68 12.36 14.61 -1.37
C SER A 68 11.83 15.49 -0.24
N THR A 69 10.85 15.02 0.55
CA THR A 69 10.30 15.79 1.66
C THR A 69 11.15 15.58 2.91
N TYR A 70 11.43 16.63 3.66
CA TYR A 70 12.12 16.55 4.95
C TYR A 70 11.42 17.42 5.99
N LEU A 71 11.62 17.05 7.25
CA LEU A 71 11.11 17.77 8.41
C LEU A 71 12.29 18.50 9.06
N ILE A 72 12.04 19.71 9.55
CA ILE A 72 12.93 20.40 10.48
C ILE A 72 12.20 20.44 11.81
N ASP A 73 12.76 19.76 12.80
CA ASP A 73 12.32 19.84 14.18
C ASP A 73 13.26 20.74 15.01
N ALA A 74 12.74 21.21 16.15
CA ALA A 74 13.50 21.80 17.24
C ALA A 74 13.46 20.81 18.40
N ASP A 75 14.63 20.58 19.00
CA ASP A 75 14.80 19.76 20.21
C ASP A 75 14.29 18.30 20.10
N GLY A 76 14.09 17.79 18.86
CA GLY A 76 13.69 16.41 18.59
C GLY A 76 12.22 16.08 18.84
N ASP A 77 11.41 17.04 19.31
CA ASP A 77 9.99 16.82 19.63
C ASP A 77 9.03 17.84 18.98
N LYS A 78 9.54 19.02 18.59
CA LYS A 78 8.72 20.09 18.04
C LYS A 78 8.98 20.28 16.56
N LEU A 79 8.04 19.87 15.71
CA LEU A 79 8.09 20.18 14.29
C LEU A 79 8.07 21.71 14.07
N VAL A 80 9.10 22.24 13.42
CA VAL A 80 9.23 23.65 13.08
C VAL A 80 8.73 23.90 11.67
N THR A 81 9.19 23.11 10.70
CA THR A 81 8.79 23.28 9.29
C THR A 81 8.97 22.01 8.46
N VAL A 82 8.35 22.00 7.29
CA VAL A 82 8.46 20.94 6.28
C VAL A 82 9.05 21.55 5.03
N GLY A 83 10.10 20.93 4.48
CA GLY A 83 10.76 21.38 3.26
C GLY A 83 10.76 20.32 2.17
N GLN A 84 11.10 20.75 0.95
CA GLN A 84 11.38 19.84 -0.18
C GLN A 84 12.81 20.02 -0.67
N ARG A 85 13.55 18.92 -0.74
CA ARG A 85 14.87 18.85 -1.37
C ARG A 85 14.70 19.07 -2.86
N TYR A 86 15.32 20.13 -3.35
CA TYR A 86 15.44 20.38 -4.77
C TYR A 86 16.35 19.33 -5.41
N SER A 87 15.77 18.36 -6.12
CA SER A 87 16.51 17.42 -6.97
C SER A 87 16.78 18.09 -8.32
N GLY A 88 17.56 19.18 -8.31
CA GLY A 88 18.10 19.77 -9.53
C GLY A 88 19.09 18.79 -10.14
N ARG A 89 18.73 18.14 -11.24
CA ARG A 89 19.74 17.65 -12.18
C ARG A 89 20.51 18.90 -12.62
N PRO A 90 21.85 18.96 -12.55
CA PRO A 90 22.56 20.05 -13.19
C PRO A 90 22.19 20.00 -14.68
N CYS A 91 21.55 21.05 -15.18
CA CYS A 91 21.37 21.27 -16.61
C CYS A 91 22.77 21.47 -17.20
N THR A 92 23.44 20.38 -17.58
CA THR A 92 24.67 20.45 -18.34
C THR A 92 24.36 20.99 -19.73
N GLY A 93 24.70 22.26 -19.96
CA GLY A 93 25.21 22.76 -21.23
C GLY A 93 24.22 22.87 -22.39
N GLY A 94 23.33 23.85 -22.33
CA GLY A 94 22.83 24.51 -23.54
C GLY A 94 23.65 25.77 -23.78
N ALA A 95 24.83 25.63 -24.38
CA ALA A 95 25.61 26.79 -24.82
C ALA A 95 24.81 27.57 -25.87
N LEU A 96 24.67 28.86 -25.63
CA LEU A 96 24.16 29.84 -26.58
C LEU A 96 24.98 29.77 -27.87
N SER A 97 24.35 29.40 -28.99
CA SER A 97 24.87 29.70 -30.32
C SER A 97 23.82 30.54 -31.05
N ALA A 98 23.93 31.85 -30.88
CA ALA A 98 23.35 32.80 -31.82
C ALA A 98 24.31 32.89 -33.00
N SER A 99 23.87 32.44 -34.18
CA SER A 99 24.56 32.72 -35.44
C SER A 99 23.83 33.84 -36.14
N HIS A 100 24.58 34.91 -36.42
CA HIS A 100 24.27 35.98 -37.35
C HIS A 100 24.24 35.47 -38.79
#